data_AF-A0A077KMN2-F1
#
_entry.id   AF-A0A077KMN2-F1
#
_cell.length_a   1.000
_cell.length_b   1.000
_cell.length_c   1.000
_cell.angle_alpha   90.00
_cell.angle_beta   90.00
_cell.angle_gamma   90.00
#
_symmetry.space_group_name_H-M   'P 1'
#
loop_
_entity.id
_entity.type
_entity.pdbx_description
1 polymer ?
#
loop_
_entity_poly.entity_id
_entity_poly.type
_entity_poly.pdbx_seq_one_letter_code
_entity_poly.pdbx_strand_id
1 'polypeptide(L)'
;MKRIYRIQILFALLTLVPSFGKSQINDGNIRLKVLQKKLIGKELVFGKWNEKGGMETRLTYLGAVKTNQGKIFKIMNSVWVWGLSQRATNRILIFNEKNQYVGNYYLTLTTYLPTKLKNGVLIFQNTDVSCNKNTITRVNLKNGLPQEFFRKCKNDFGDIYGFDGTN
;
A
#
# COMPACT_ATOMS: atom_id res chain seq x y z
N MET A 1 -38.66 69.10 3.54
CA MET A 1 -38.31 67.79 2.94
C MET A 1 -36.80 67.57 3.08
N LYS A 2 -36.36 66.70 4.00
CA LYS A 2 -34.92 66.39 4.18
C LYS A 2 -34.63 65.01 3.58
N ARG A 3 -33.74 64.97 2.60
CA ARG A 3 -33.33 63.79 1.83
C ARG A 3 -32.32 62.99 2.66
N ILE A 4 -32.67 61.77 3.07
CA ILE A 4 -31.78 60.87 3.82
C ILE A 4 -30.99 60.05 2.79
N TYR A 5 -29.67 60.22 2.76
CA TYR A 5 -28.78 59.40 1.94
C TYR A 5 -28.47 58.09 2.67
N ARG A 6 -28.78 56.95 2.06
CA ARG A 6 -28.41 55.62 2.55
C ARG A 6 -26.98 55.28 2.08
N ILE A 7 -26.04 55.27 3.01
CA ILE A 7 -24.68 54.77 2.78
C ILE A 7 -24.72 53.25 2.94
N GLN A 8 -24.53 52.51 1.84
CA GLN A 8 -24.33 51.06 1.89
C GLN A 8 -22.84 50.77 2.15
N ILE A 9 -22.52 50.34 3.37
CA ILE A 9 -21.19 49.84 3.73
C ILE A 9 -21.10 48.39 3.28
N LEU A 10 -20.32 48.13 2.23
CA LEU A 10 -20.05 46.79 1.74
C LEU A 10 -18.99 46.14 2.64
N PHE A 11 -19.41 45.26 3.55
CA PHE A 11 -18.50 44.42 4.35
C PHE A 11 -17.91 43.33 3.44
N ALA A 12 -16.68 43.54 2.97
CA ALA A 12 -15.90 42.49 2.31
C ALA A 12 -15.42 41.50 3.38
N LEU A 13 -16.11 40.36 3.49
CA LEU A 13 -15.74 39.26 4.37
C LEU A 13 -14.46 38.60 3.84
N LEU A 14 -13.32 39.04 4.36
CA LEU A 14 -12.00 38.46 4.07
C LEU A 14 -11.95 37.06 4.71
N THR A 15 -12.36 36.04 3.95
CA THR A 15 -12.24 34.65 4.39
C THR A 15 -10.77 34.26 4.34
N LEU A 16 -10.11 34.29 5.51
CA LEU A 16 -8.85 33.59 5.72
C LEU A 16 -9.12 32.10 5.51
N VAL A 17 -8.85 31.59 4.32
CA VAL A 17 -8.89 30.14 4.07
C VAL A 17 -7.67 29.57 4.80
N PRO A 18 -7.84 28.79 5.88
CA PRO A 18 -6.69 28.12 6.48
C PRO A 18 -6.14 27.19 5.41
N SER A 19 -4.89 27.45 5.00
CA SER A 19 -4.16 26.54 4.14
C SER A 19 -3.92 25.27 4.93
N PHE A 20 -4.81 24.28 4.77
CA PHE A 20 -4.56 22.94 5.29
C PHE A 20 -3.21 22.47 4.74
N GLY A 21 -2.22 22.40 5.63
CA GLY A 21 -0.90 21.88 5.30
C GLY A 21 -1.07 20.50 4.66
N LYS A 22 -0.48 20.32 3.47
CA LYS A 22 -0.39 19.01 2.80
C LYS A 22 0.58 18.12 3.57
N SER A 23 0.22 17.68 4.77
CA SER A 23 0.98 16.74 5.59
C SER A 23 0.57 15.29 5.32
N GLN A 24 0.44 14.95 4.04
CA GLN A 24 0.51 13.59 3.55
C GLN A 24 1.21 13.71 2.19
N ILE A 25 2.51 13.42 2.16
CA ILE A 25 3.22 13.28 0.89
C ILE A 25 2.42 12.27 0.08
N ASN A 26 1.97 12.68 -1.10
CA ASN A 26 1.13 11.93 -2.02
C ASN A 26 1.75 10.54 -2.32
N ASP A 27 1.38 9.54 -1.51
CA ASP A 27 1.81 8.14 -1.59
C ASP A 27 1.55 7.53 -2.97
N GLY A 28 0.52 8.00 -3.68
CA GLY A 28 0.19 7.55 -5.02
C GLY A 28 1.34 7.80 -6.02
N ASN A 29 2.02 8.94 -5.90
CA ASN A 29 3.09 9.32 -6.81
C ASN A 29 4.32 8.39 -6.71
N ILE A 30 4.71 7.96 -5.50
CA ILE A 30 5.84 7.04 -5.33
C ILE A 30 5.51 5.64 -5.83
N ARG A 31 4.28 5.16 -5.59
CA ARG A 31 3.81 3.85 -6.07
C ARG A 31 3.79 3.81 -7.60
N LEU A 32 3.27 4.85 -8.25
CA LEU A 32 3.27 4.96 -9.70
C LEU A 32 4.69 4.99 -10.28
N LYS A 33 5.62 5.73 -9.65
CA LYS A 33 7.04 5.73 -10.04
C LYS A 33 7.66 4.33 -9.98
N VAL A 34 7.37 3.55 -8.95
CA VAL A 34 7.87 2.16 -8.83
C VAL A 34 7.30 1.27 -9.94
N LEU A 35 5.99 1.36 -10.20
CA LEU A 35 5.34 0.60 -11.28
C LEU A 35 5.90 0.96 -12.66
N GLN A 36 6.17 2.24 -12.92
CA GLN A 36 6.74 2.72 -14.18
C GLN A 36 8.18 2.27 -14.40
N LYS A 37 8.97 2.17 -13.33
CA LYS A 37 10.34 1.65 -13.39
C LYS A 37 10.40 0.17 -13.77
N LYS A 38 9.33 -0.60 -13.48
CA LYS A 38 9.21 -2.05 -13.79
C LYS A 38 10.37 -2.92 -13.27
N LEU A 39 11.07 -2.46 -12.23
CA LEU A 39 12.19 -3.20 -11.62
C LEU A 39 11.64 -4.27 -10.68
N ILE A 40 11.56 -5.51 -11.16
CA ILE A 40 11.01 -6.64 -10.39
C ILE A 40 11.97 -7.03 -9.27
N GLY A 41 11.42 -7.18 -8.05
CA GLY A 41 12.14 -7.64 -6.87
C GLY A 41 13.10 -6.61 -6.27
N LYS A 42 13.23 -5.41 -6.85
CA LYS A 42 14.09 -4.36 -6.32
C LYS A 42 13.30 -3.47 -5.36
N GLU A 43 13.79 -3.36 -4.12
CA GLU A 43 13.27 -2.42 -3.14
C GLU A 43 13.69 -0.98 -3.49
N LEU A 44 12.73 -0.07 -3.40
CA LEU A 44 12.93 1.37 -3.51
C LEU A 44 12.45 2.04 -2.22
N VAL A 45 13.33 2.82 -1.60
CA VAL A 45 13.09 3.50 -0.34
C VAL A 45 12.81 4.97 -0.58
N PHE A 46 11.78 5.50 0.06
CA PHE A 46 11.33 6.88 -0.04
C PHE A 46 11.20 7.48 1.36
N GLY A 47 11.78 8.68 1.55
CA GLY A 47 11.89 9.26 2.88
C GLY A 47 13.01 8.61 3.69
N LYS A 48 13.05 8.97 4.96
CA LYS A 48 14.01 8.43 5.93
C LYS A 48 13.38 8.57 7.31
N TRP A 49 13.18 7.44 7.97
CA TRP A 49 12.69 7.46 9.34
C TRP A 49 13.75 8.07 10.26
N ASN A 50 13.30 8.83 11.26
CA ASN A 50 14.16 9.32 12.34
C ASN A 50 13.35 9.55 13.62
N GLU A 51 14.06 9.63 14.75
CA GLU A 51 13.49 9.85 16.09
C GLU A 51 12.72 11.17 16.23
N LYS A 52 12.86 12.11 15.28
CA LYS A 52 12.13 13.37 15.24
C LYS A 52 10.80 13.28 14.47
N GLY A 53 10.36 12.08 14.11
CA GLY A 53 9.10 11.85 13.42
C GLY A 53 9.20 11.76 11.89
N GLY A 54 10.41 11.57 11.34
CA GLY A 54 10.57 11.22 9.93
C GLY A 54 9.86 9.91 9.59
N MET A 55 9.35 9.80 8.36
CA MET A 55 8.69 8.58 7.85
C MET A 55 9.48 7.99 6.69
N GLU A 56 9.28 6.69 6.48
CA GLU A 56 9.93 5.95 5.40
C GLU A 56 8.94 4.98 4.75
N THR A 57 8.93 4.93 3.42
CA THR A 57 8.14 3.98 2.66
C THR A 57 9.06 3.15 1.78
N ARG A 58 9.03 1.83 1.97
CA ARG A 58 9.77 0.86 1.16
C ARG A 58 8.81 0.13 0.25
N LEU A 59 9.07 0.18 -1.05
CA LEU A 59 8.21 -0.39 -2.09
C LEU A 59 8.99 -1.39 -2.94
N THR A 60 8.43 -2.58 -3.12
CA THR A 60 9.02 -3.61 -4.00
C THR A 60 7.97 -4.11 -4.99
N TYR A 61 8.18 -3.87 -6.28
CA TYR A 61 7.32 -4.42 -7.33
C TYR A 61 7.66 -5.89 -7.57
N LEU A 62 6.68 -6.79 -7.45
CA LEU A 62 6.89 -8.23 -7.60
C LEU A 62 6.62 -8.75 -9.01
N GLY A 63 5.95 -7.95 -9.84
CA GLY A 63 5.57 -8.32 -11.20
C GLY A 63 4.07 -8.23 -11.45
N ALA A 64 3.67 -8.73 -12.61
CA ALA A 64 2.27 -8.79 -13.02
C ALA A 64 1.82 -10.23 -13.25
N VAL A 65 0.52 -10.48 -13.06
CA VAL A 65 -0.15 -11.75 -13.36
C VAL A 65 -1.37 -11.47 -14.23
N LYS A 66 -1.55 -12.28 -15.28
CA LYS A 66 -2.79 -12.34 -16.05
C LYS A 66 -3.62 -13.51 -15.53
N THR A 67 -4.86 -13.26 -15.16
CA THR A 67 -5.80 -14.31 -14.76
C THR A 67 -6.29 -15.10 -15.97
N ASN A 68 -6.89 -16.26 -15.72
CA ASN A 68 -7.50 -17.09 -16.75
C ASN A 68 -8.68 -16.37 -17.43
N GLN A 69 -9.33 -15.43 -16.74
CA GLN A 69 -10.37 -14.55 -17.29
C GLN A 69 -9.80 -13.30 -17.98
N GLY A 70 -8.47 -13.19 -18.12
CA GLY A 70 -7.81 -12.11 -18.85
C GLY A 70 -7.54 -10.83 -18.05
N LYS A 71 -7.99 -10.72 -16.80
CA LYS A 71 -7.68 -9.57 -15.93
C LYS A 71 -6.17 -9.54 -15.63
N ILE A 72 -5.55 -8.37 -15.63
CA ILE A 72 -4.13 -8.21 -15.29
C ILE A 72 -4.00 -7.46 -13.97
N PHE A 73 -3.28 -8.08 -13.04
CA PHE A 73 -2.93 -7.49 -11.76
C PHE A 73 -1.42 -7.29 -11.63
N LYS A 74 -1.03 -6.15 -11.10
CA LYS A 74 0.34 -5.76 -10.74
C LYS A 74 0.46 -5.80 -9.22
N ILE A 75 1.48 -6.51 -8.72
CA ILE A 75 1.63 -6.79 -7.30
C ILE A 75 2.83 -6.04 -6.75
N MET A 76 2.65 -5.36 -5.61
CA MET A 76 3.69 -4.60 -4.94
C MET A 76 3.65 -4.84 -3.44
N ASN A 77 4.80 -5.08 -2.83
CA ASN A 77 4.92 -5.00 -1.38
C ASN A 77 5.13 -3.55 -0.95
N SER A 78 4.46 -3.14 0.12
CA SER A 78 4.59 -1.84 0.74
C SER A 78 4.85 -1.98 2.23
N VAL A 79 5.91 -1.35 2.70
CA VAL A 79 6.24 -1.19 4.11
C VAL A 79 6.29 0.29 4.40
N TRP A 80 5.35 0.79 5.19
CA TRP A 80 5.38 2.18 5.65
C TRP A 80 5.79 2.22 7.11
N VAL A 81 6.97 2.76 7.37
CA VAL A 81 7.53 2.94 8.72
C VAL A 81 7.19 4.34 9.21
N TRP A 82 6.53 4.40 10.37
CA TRP A 82 5.97 5.64 10.90
C TRP A 82 5.96 5.66 12.44
N GLY A 83 5.75 6.87 12.97
CA GLY A 83 5.70 7.11 14.41
C GLY A 83 7.05 7.00 15.09
N LEU A 84 7.11 7.45 16.35
CA LEU A 84 8.35 7.46 17.14
C LEU A 84 8.82 6.04 17.52
N SER A 85 7.90 5.08 17.52
CA SER A 85 8.17 3.67 17.87
C SER A 85 8.61 2.81 16.68
N GLN A 86 8.90 3.40 15.51
CA GLN A 86 9.21 2.66 14.27
C GLN A 86 8.14 1.62 13.90
N ARG A 87 6.86 1.95 14.05
CA ARG A 87 5.78 1.04 13.66
C ARG A 87 5.79 0.86 12.15
N ALA A 88 5.41 -0.33 11.68
CA ALA A 88 5.34 -0.64 10.26
C ALA A 88 3.92 -1.05 9.86
N THR A 89 3.40 -0.41 8.83
CA THR A 89 2.18 -0.84 8.12
C THR A 89 2.61 -1.63 6.89
N ASN A 90 2.29 -2.92 6.86
CA ASN A 90 2.70 -3.84 5.79
C ASN A 90 1.50 -4.19 4.92
N ARG A 91 1.64 -4.02 3.60
CA ARG A 91 0.58 -4.33 2.63
C ARG A 91 1.12 -5.01 1.39
N ILE A 92 0.35 -5.96 0.86
CA ILE A 92 0.44 -6.37 -0.54
C ILE A 92 -0.53 -5.47 -1.30
N LEU A 93 -0.03 -4.50 -2.05
CA LEU A 93 -0.82 -3.59 -2.87
C LEU A 93 -1.08 -4.21 -4.24
N ILE A 94 -2.33 -4.12 -4.69
CA ILE A 94 -2.78 -4.63 -5.99
C ILE A 94 -3.20 -3.48 -6.89
N PHE A 95 -2.69 -3.48 -8.10
CA PHE A 95 -3.06 -2.53 -9.15
C PHE A 95 -3.54 -3.27 -10.39
N ASN A 96 -4.39 -2.64 -11.18
CA ASN A 96 -4.77 -3.18 -12.49
C ASN A 96 -3.71 -2.87 -13.57
N GLU A 97 -3.98 -3.29 -14.81
CA GLU A 97 -3.12 -3.02 -15.97
C GLU A 97 -2.81 -1.53 -16.14
N LYS A 98 -3.76 -0.65 -15.86
CA LYS A 98 -3.65 0.81 -15.98
C LYS A 98 -2.94 1.47 -14.78
N ASN A 99 -2.32 0.69 -13.90
CA ASN A 99 -1.71 1.15 -12.64
C ASN A 99 -2.71 1.78 -11.65
N GLN A 100 -4.01 1.52 -11.80
CA GLN A 100 -5.02 1.99 -10.85
C GLN A 100 -5.04 1.02 -9.67
N TYR A 101 -5.07 1.57 -8.45
CA TYR A 101 -5.16 0.77 -7.23
C TYR A 101 -6.52 0.06 -7.17
N VAL A 102 -6.49 -1.23 -6.84
CA VAL A 102 -7.67 -2.12 -6.82
C VAL A 102 -7.97 -2.61 -5.41
N GLY A 103 -6.94 -2.78 -4.58
CA GLY A 103 -7.09 -3.26 -3.22
C GLY A 103 -5.76 -3.71 -2.61
N ASN A 104 -5.85 -4.33 -1.44
CA ASN A 104 -4.70 -4.78 -0.69
C ASN A 104 -4.97 -5.97 0.23
N TYR A 105 -3.90 -6.61 0.67
CA TYR A 105 -3.89 -7.47 1.86
C TYR A 105 -3.05 -6.80 2.94
N TYR A 106 -3.62 -6.61 4.14
CA TYR A 106 -2.90 -6.09 5.29
C TYR A 106 -2.18 -7.23 6.00
N LEU A 107 -0.87 -7.10 6.23
CA LEU A 107 -0.08 -8.13 6.90
C LEU A 107 0.46 -7.62 8.24
N THR A 108 0.56 -8.53 9.21
CA THR A 108 0.99 -8.20 10.57
C THR A 108 2.46 -7.77 10.61
N LEU A 109 3.35 -8.52 9.97
CA LEU A 109 4.80 -8.31 10.03
C LEU A 109 5.40 -8.12 8.63
N THR A 110 6.52 -7.39 8.55
CA THR A 110 7.26 -7.24 7.28
C THR A 110 7.77 -8.58 6.76
N THR A 111 8.17 -9.48 7.66
CA THR A 111 8.59 -10.87 7.36
C THR A 111 7.48 -11.71 6.74
N TYR A 112 6.24 -11.23 6.79
CA TYR A 112 5.08 -11.94 6.26
C TYR A 112 4.75 -11.58 4.82
N LEU A 113 5.37 -10.55 4.27
CA LEU A 113 5.22 -10.18 2.86
C LEU A 113 5.74 -11.29 1.93
N PRO A 114 5.13 -11.46 0.74
CA PRO A 114 5.59 -12.43 -0.24
C PRO A 114 6.98 -12.04 -0.76
N THR A 115 7.83 -13.04 -0.93
CA THR A 115 9.20 -12.84 -1.43
C THR A 115 9.25 -12.59 -2.93
N LYS A 116 8.32 -13.18 -3.69
CA LYS A 116 8.25 -13.06 -5.14
C LYS A 116 6.90 -13.52 -5.70
N LEU A 117 6.64 -13.08 -6.92
CA LEU A 117 5.61 -13.64 -7.80
C LEU A 117 6.30 -14.48 -8.87
N LYS A 118 5.91 -15.75 -9.02
CA LYS A 118 6.43 -16.62 -10.08
C LYS A 118 5.29 -17.39 -10.74
N ASN A 119 5.15 -17.28 -12.06
CA ASN A 119 4.13 -17.98 -12.85
C ASN A 119 2.70 -17.81 -12.31
N GLY A 120 2.36 -16.59 -11.85
CA GLY A 120 1.05 -16.27 -11.28
C GLY A 120 0.83 -16.77 -9.85
N VAL A 121 1.87 -17.30 -9.19
CA VAL A 121 1.82 -17.74 -7.80
C VAL A 121 2.65 -16.80 -6.93
N LEU A 122 2.02 -16.19 -5.91
CA LEU A 122 2.72 -15.48 -4.85
C LEU A 122 3.36 -16.48 -3.89
N ILE A 123 4.65 -16.31 -3.65
CA ILE A 123 5.47 -17.21 -2.84
C ILE A 123 5.88 -16.49 -1.56
N PHE A 124 5.44 -17.05 -0.44
CA PHE A 124 5.75 -16.58 0.90
C PHE A 124 6.76 -17.55 1.52
N GLN A 125 7.93 -17.03 1.88
CA GLN A 125 8.92 -17.78 2.64
C GLN A 125 8.90 -17.25 4.07
N ASN A 126 8.96 -18.15 5.05
CA ASN A 126 9.04 -17.75 6.44
C ASN A 126 10.46 -17.31 6.78
N THR A 127 10.65 -16.02 6.96
CA THR A 127 11.91 -15.42 7.43
C THR A 127 11.88 -15.07 8.91
N ASP A 128 10.70 -15.09 9.53
CA ASP A 128 10.52 -14.87 10.96
C ASP A 128 11.12 -16.02 11.79
N VAL A 129 11.78 -15.68 12.90
CA VAL A 129 12.45 -16.64 13.79
C VAL A 129 11.46 -17.55 14.52
N SER A 130 10.22 -17.10 14.72
CA SER A 130 9.16 -17.86 15.38
C SER A 130 8.47 -18.87 14.46
N CYS A 131 8.63 -18.72 13.14
CA CYS A 131 8.03 -19.60 12.14
C CYS A 131 9.01 -20.68 11.63
N ASN A 132 8.45 -21.77 11.11
CA ASN A 132 9.24 -22.79 10.45
C ASN A 132 9.73 -22.29 9.07
N LYS A 133 11.05 -22.12 8.93
CA LYS A 133 11.72 -21.61 7.72
C LYS A 133 11.57 -22.52 6.50
N ASN A 134 11.30 -23.81 6.70
CA ASN A 134 11.08 -24.77 5.61
C ASN A 134 9.65 -24.72 5.04
N THR A 135 8.73 -24.01 5.72
CA THR A 135 7.36 -23.83 5.26
C THR A 135 7.28 -22.75 4.20
N ILE A 136 6.65 -23.07 3.06
CA ILE A 136 6.39 -22.12 1.97
C ILE A 136 4.88 -22.07 1.73
N THR A 137 4.28 -20.89 1.90
CA THR A 137 2.89 -20.65 1.48
C THR A 137 2.87 -20.20 0.03
N ARG A 138 1.93 -20.75 -0.76
CA ARG A 138 1.74 -20.44 -2.18
C ARG A 138 0.31 -19.99 -2.41
N VAL A 139 0.13 -18.81 -2.98
CA VAL A 139 -1.19 -18.26 -3.31
C VAL A 139 -1.27 -18.09 -4.82
N ASN A 140 -2.16 -18.85 -5.47
CA ASN A 140 -2.33 -18.80 -6.92
C ASN A 140 -3.31 -17.68 -7.30
N LEU A 141 -2.82 -16.71 -8.07
CA LEU A 141 -3.60 -15.56 -8.53
C LEU A 141 -4.17 -15.74 -9.95
N LYS A 142 -3.90 -16.87 -10.62
CA LYS A 142 -4.42 -17.13 -11.98
C LYS A 142 -5.94 -17.22 -12.04
N ASN A 143 -6.61 -17.58 -10.94
CA ASN A 143 -8.06 -17.67 -10.89
C ASN A 143 -8.74 -16.37 -10.42
N GLY A 144 -7.97 -15.32 -10.14
CA GLY A 144 -8.44 -14.07 -9.54
C GLY A 144 -7.72 -13.77 -8.23
N LEU A 145 -8.08 -12.66 -7.59
CA LEU A 145 -7.61 -12.32 -6.26
C LEU A 145 -8.46 -13.12 -5.24
N PRO A 146 -7.85 -13.97 -4.40
CA PRO A 146 -8.61 -14.70 -3.39
C PRO A 146 -9.15 -13.72 -2.34
N GLN A 147 -10.39 -13.92 -1.89
CA GLN A 147 -10.98 -13.10 -0.81
C GLN A 147 -10.19 -13.23 0.49
N GLU A 148 -9.62 -14.41 0.74
CA GLU A 148 -8.72 -14.66 1.84
C GLU A 148 -7.69 -15.73 1.49
N PHE A 149 -6.56 -15.74 2.20
CA PHE A 149 -5.62 -16.86 2.14
C PHE A 149 -5.03 -17.15 3.51
N PHE A 150 -4.73 -18.42 3.76
CA PHE A 150 -4.03 -18.86 4.96
C PHE A 150 -2.51 -18.87 4.75
N ARG A 151 -1.77 -18.20 5.63
CA ARG A 151 -0.31 -18.19 5.66
C ARG A 151 0.20 -19.05 6.81
N LYS A 152 0.70 -20.24 6.46
CA LYS A 152 1.22 -21.22 7.43
C LYS A 152 2.54 -20.74 8.05
N CYS A 153 2.61 -20.66 9.37
CA CYS A 153 3.81 -20.30 10.12
C CYS A 153 4.54 -21.55 10.64
N LYS A 154 3.86 -22.39 11.46
CA LYS A 154 4.45 -23.58 12.09
C LYS A 154 3.37 -24.62 12.35
N ASN A 155 3.60 -25.87 11.93
CA ASN A 155 2.56 -26.91 11.94
C ASN A 155 1.27 -26.32 11.38
N ASP A 156 0.10 -26.66 11.88
CA ASP A 156 -1.17 -26.14 11.34
C ASP A 156 -1.55 -24.74 11.84
N PHE A 157 -0.61 -24.03 12.49
CA PHE A 157 -0.77 -22.64 12.92
C PHE A 157 -0.31 -21.64 11.86
N GLY A 158 -1.03 -20.53 11.79
CA GLY A 158 -0.80 -19.44 10.87
C GLY A 158 -1.90 -18.41 10.98
N ASP A 159 -1.92 -17.49 10.02
CA ASP A 159 -2.85 -16.37 10.01
C ASP A 159 -3.65 -16.37 8.70
N ILE A 160 -4.89 -15.87 8.76
CA ILE A 160 -5.74 -15.64 7.59
C ILE A 160 -5.66 -14.17 7.21
N TYR A 161 -5.45 -13.89 5.93
CA TYR A 161 -5.38 -12.53 5.39
C TYR A 161 -6.47 -12.29 4.37
N GLY A 162 -7.36 -11.35 4.68
CA GLY A 162 -8.45 -10.92 3.81
C GLY A 162 -8.03 -9.87 2.80
N PHE A 163 -8.65 -9.92 1.62
CA PHE A 163 -8.55 -8.90 0.59
C PHE A 163 -9.47 -7.72 0.94
N ASP A 164 -8.90 -6.53 0.96
CA ASP A 164 -9.60 -5.26 1.13
C ASP A 164 -9.52 -4.49 -0.19
N GLY A 165 -10.60 -4.56 -0.98
CA GLY A 165 -10.71 -3.92 -2.27
C GLY A 165 -11.87 -4.43 -3.12
N THR A 166 -11.85 -4.08 -4.40
CA THR A 166 -12.85 -4.51 -5.39
C THR A 166 -12.25 -5.56 -6.33
N ASN A 167 -13.01 -6.60 -6.67
CA ASN A 167 -12.54 -7.73 -7.49
C ASN A 167 -13.24 -7.77 -8.85
#